data_AF-A0A535ACU8-F1
#
_entry.id   AF-A0A535ACU8-F1
#
_cell.length_a   1.000
_cell.length_b   1.000
_cell.length_c   1.000
_cell.angle_alpha   90.00
_cell.angle_beta   90.00
_cell.angle_gamma   90.00
#
_symmetry.space_group_name_H-M   'P 1'
#
loop_
_entity.id
_entity.type
_entity.pdbx_description
1 polymer ?
#
loop_
_entity_poly.entity_id
_entity_poly.type
_entity_poly.pdbx_seq_one_letter_code
_entity_poly.pdbx_strand_id
1 'polypeptide(L)' 'METRFELAAWRMVEGWLTAGRIDVSAVDVRLAREFLEHTGSRVEDMPGLLVRVVTGEGRAQEMTREAAVMIALRRLAARD' A
#
# COMPACT_ATOMS: atom_id res chain seq x y z
N MET A 1 -6.23 12.01 13.11
CA MET A 1 -7.02 10.78 13.27
C MET A 1 -6.20 9.69 12.62
N GLU A 2 -5.66 8.77 13.42
CA GLU A 2 -4.84 7.70 12.86
C GLU A 2 -5.67 6.87 11.88
N THR A 3 -5.16 6.68 10.67
CA THR A 3 -5.84 5.80 9.71
C THR A 3 -5.66 4.34 10.14
N ARG A 4 -6.63 3.46 9.84
CA ARG A 4 -6.47 2.00 10.08
C ARG A 4 -5.20 1.43 9.44
N PHE A 5 -4.73 2.09 8.39
CA PHE A 5 -3.48 1.75 7.72
C PHE A 5 -2.24 2.09 8.56
N GLU A 6 -2.22 3.19 9.32
CA GLU A 6 -1.10 3.54 10.21
C GLU A 6 -0.85 2.47 11.28
N LEU A 7 -1.92 2.01 11.94
CA LEU A 7 -1.83 0.93 12.93
C LEU A 7 -1.36 -0.38 12.29
N ALA A 8 -1.82 -0.67 11.06
CA ALA A 8 -1.41 -1.88 10.35
C ALA A 8 0.03 -1.78 9.81
N ALA A 9 0.49 -0.59 9.41
CA ALA A 9 1.82 -0.33 8.89
C ALA A 9 2.89 -0.74 9.90
N TRP A 10 2.71 -0.40 11.17
CA TRP A 10 3.63 -0.82 12.23
C TRP A 10 3.78 -2.34 12.30
N ARG A 11 2.64 -3.06 12.38
CA ARG A 11 2.61 -4.54 12.42
C ARG A 11 3.26 -5.16 11.18
N MET A 12 3.01 -4.60 10.00
CA MET A 12 3.60 -5.09 8.74
C MET A 12 5.13 -4.99 8.79
N VAL A 13 5.66 -3.82 9.15
CA VAL A 13 7.10 -3.57 9.21
C VAL A 13 7.80 -4.48 10.22
N GLU A 14 7.23 -4.64 11.43
CA GLU A 14 7.77 -5.58 12.43
C GLU A 14 7.81 -7.02 11.91
N GLY A 15 6.73 -7.45 11.23
CA GLY A 15 6.65 -8.77 10.61
C GLY A 15 7.74 -8.99 9.55
N TRP A 16 7.97 -8.00 8.68
CA TRP A 16 8.97 -8.09 7.62
C TRP A 16 10.40 -8.08 8.16
N LEU A 17 10.68 -7.26 9.18
CA LEU A 17 11.98 -7.24 9.84
C LEU A 17 12.30 -8.61 10.46
N THR A 18 11.31 -9.23 11.11
CA THR A 18 11.44 -10.56 11.70
C THR A 18 11.64 -11.64 10.63
N ALA A 19 10.90 -11.56 9.53
CA ALA A 19 10.93 -12.56 8.46
C ALA A 19 12.11 -12.39 7.48
N GLY A 20 12.78 -11.22 7.48
CA GLY A 20 13.83 -10.88 6.53
C GLY A 20 13.35 -10.70 5.08
N ARG A 21 12.03 -10.60 4.88
CA ARG A 21 11.40 -10.43 3.56
C ARG A 21 10.09 -9.66 3.68
N ILE A 22 9.72 -8.97 2.61
CA ILE A 22 8.40 -8.35 2.49
C ILE A 22 7.40 -9.43 2.07
N ASP A 23 6.31 -9.54 2.83
CA ASP A 23 5.19 -10.41 2.53
C ASP A 23 3.90 -9.71 2.96
N VAL A 24 2.89 -9.69 2.08
CA VAL A 24 1.67 -8.90 2.29
C VAL A 24 0.45 -9.81 2.26
N SER A 25 -0.35 -9.76 3.32
CA SER A 25 -1.64 -10.44 3.32
C SER A 25 -2.67 -9.68 2.48
N ALA A 26 -3.75 -10.35 2.08
CA ALA A 26 -4.86 -9.69 1.41
C ALA A 26 -5.48 -8.55 2.25
N VAL A 27 -5.39 -8.63 3.58
CA VAL A 27 -5.84 -7.56 4.49
C VAL A 27 -4.92 -6.35 4.40
N ASP A 28 -3.60 -6.56 4.38
CA ASP A 28 -2.61 -5.48 4.30
C ASP A 28 -2.77 -4.71 2.98
N VAL A 29 -2.98 -5.44 1.88
CA VAL A 29 -3.23 -4.86 0.55
C VAL A 29 -4.52 -4.03 0.54
N ARG A 30 -5.59 -4.52 1.16
CA ARG A 30 -6.85 -3.79 1.24
C ARG A 30 -6.69 -2.48 2.03
N LEU A 31 -6.00 -2.51 3.16
CA LEU A 31 -5.76 -1.30 3.96
C LEU A 31 -4.88 -0.29 3.23
N ALA A 32 -3.84 -0.75 2.53
CA ALA A 32 -3.02 0.10 1.69
C ALA A 32 -3.82 0.75 0.56
N ARG A 33 -4.71 -0.02 -0.09
CA ARG A 33 -5.63 0.49 -1.11
C ARG A 33 -6.53 1.59 -0.56
N GLU A 34 -7.23 1.34 0.54
CA GLU A 34 -8.11 2.33 1.18
C GLU A 34 -7.35 3.63 1.48
N PHE A 35 -6.11 3.52 1.98
CA PHE A 35 -5.25 4.67 2.25
C PHE A 35 -4.83 5.41 0.97
N LEU A 36 -4.40 4.69 -0.07
CA LEU A 36 -4.01 5.29 -1.35
C LEU A 36 -5.19 6.00 -2.01
N GLU A 37 -6.38 5.43 -1.93
CA GLU A 37 -7.62 6.02 -2.43
C GLU A 37 -8.00 7.27 -1.64
N HIS A 38 -7.88 7.24 -0.32
CA HIS A 38 -8.10 8.41 0.53
C HIS A 38 -7.09 9.54 0.27
N THR A 39 -5.87 9.21 -0.17
CA THR A 39 -4.82 10.18 -0.52
C THR A 39 -4.85 10.64 -1.98
N GLY A 40 -5.97 10.40 -2.68
CA GLY A 40 -6.20 10.94 -4.02
C GLY A 40 -5.60 10.10 -5.16
N SER A 41 -5.30 8.84 -4.92
CA SER A 41 -5.01 7.87 -5.99
C SER A 41 -6.21 6.96 -6.27
N ARG A 42 -6.15 6.19 -7.35
CA ARG A 42 -7.09 5.12 -7.64
C ARG A 42 -6.31 3.83 -7.79
N VAL A 43 -6.81 2.76 -7.19
CA VAL A 43 -6.17 1.44 -7.28
C VAL A 43 -7.12 0.49 -8.00
N GLU A 44 -6.60 -0.19 -9.01
CA GLU A 44 -7.34 -1.16 -9.83
C GLU A 44 -6.67 -2.52 -9.73
N ASP A 45 -7.48 -3.56 -9.57
CA ASP A 45 -7.00 -4.94 -9.59
C ASP A 45 -6.70 -5.37 -11.04
N MET A 46 -5.57 -6.04 -11.23
CA MET A 46 -5.11 -6.53 -12.53
C MET A 46 -4.94 -8.06 -12.51
N PRO A 47 -4.98 -8.72 -13.69
CA PRO A 47 -4.64 -10.14 -13.79
C PRO A 47 -3.24 -10.44 -13.21
N GLY A 48 -3.06 -11.65 -12.66
CA GLY A 48 -1.75 -12.09 -12.15
C GLY A 48 -1.35 -11.50 -10.79
N LEU A 49 -2.32 -11.14 -9.94
CA LEU A 49 -2.08 -10.53 -8.61
C LEU A 49 -1.37 -9.17 -8.65
N LEU A 50 -1.40 -8.51 -9.80
CA LEU A 50 -0.90 -7.16 -9.97
C LEU A 50 -1.97 -6.15 -9.57
N VAL A 51 -1.53 -4.92 -9.35
CA VAL A 51 -2.38 -3.76 -9.15
C VAL A 51 -1.89 -2.61 -10.01
N ARG A 52 -2.83 -1.80 -10.48
CA ARG A 52 -2.56 -0.54 -11.18
C ARG A 52 -2.89 0.61 -10.24
N VAL A 53 -1.88 1.41 -9.92
CA VAL A 53 -2.05 2.63 -9.11
C VAL A 53 -2.04 3.84 -10.05
N VAL A 54 -3.11 4.61 -10.04
CA VAL A 54 -3.27 5.84 -10.81
C VAL A 54 -3.20 7.02 -9.84
N THR A 55 -2.23 7.90 -10.00
CA THR A 55 -2.10 9.12 -9.17
C THR A 55 -3.14 10.16 -9.58
N GLY A 56 -3.39 11.16 -8.72
CA GLY A 56 -4.28 12.28 -9.04
C GLY A 56 -3.85 13.10 -10.26
N GLU A 57 -2.58 12.99 -10.68
CA GLU A 57 -2.05 13.59 -11.91
C GLU A 57 -2.32 12.74 -13.17
N GLY A 58 -3.04 11.62 -13.03
CA GLY A 58 -3.35 10.70 -14.12
C GLY A 58 -2.21 9.75 -14.51
N ARG A 59 -1.08 9.75 -13.78
CA ARG A 59 0.01 8.79 -14.03
C ARG A 59 -0.38 7.42 -13.47
N ALA A 60 -0.38 6.42 -14.34
CA ALA A 60 -0.73 5.06 -13.97
C ALA A 60 0.49 4.14 -14.01
N GLN A 61 0.67 3.33 -12.97
CA GLN A 61 1.75 2.36 -12.87
C GLN A 61 1.21 1.00 -12.44
N GLU A 62 1.57 -0.04 -13.18
CA GLU A 62 1.31 -1.44 -12.83
C GLU A 62 2.45 -1.97 -11.97
N MET A 63 2.10 -2.68 -10.89
CA MET A 63 3.07 -3.17 -9.92
C MET A 63 2.51 -4.34 -9.12
N THR A 64 3.37 -5.00 -8.34
CA THR A 64 2.93 -6.04 -7.40
C THR A 64 2.20 -5.42 -6.20
N ARG A 65 1.50 -6.27 -5.46
CA ARG A 65 0.80 -5.87 -4.22
C ARG A 65 1.77 -5.34 -3.17
N GLU A 66 2.93 -5.98 -3.01
CA GLU A 66 4.00 -5.56 -2.10
C GLU A 66 4.49 -4.15 -2.46
N ALA A 67 4.73 -3.90 -3.75
CA ALA A 67 5.15 -2.59 -4.23
C ALA A 67 4.10 -1.52 -3.94
N ALA A 68 2.81 -1.82 -4.10
CA ALA A 68 1.74 -0.89 -3.78
C ALA A 68 1.65 -0.59 -2.28
N VAL A 69 1.80 -1.60 -1.41
CA VAL A 69 1.88 -1.38 0.05
C VAL A 69 3.10 -0.52 0.40
N MET A 70 4.25 -0.75 -0.23
CA MET A 70 5.44 0.08 -0.03
C MET A 70 5.25 1.53 -0.46
N ILE A 71 4.50 1.80 -1.54
CA ILE A 71 4.13 3.16 -1.93
C ILE A 71 3.21 3.80 -0.88
N ALA A 72 2.23 3.05 -0.36
CA ALA A 72 1.35 3.53 0.71
C ALA A 72 2.16 3.91 1.97
N LEU A 73 3.13 3.08 2.36
CA LEU A 73 4.04 3.38 3.48
C LEU A 73 4.90 4.61 3.22
N ARG A 74 5.47 4.77 2.02
CA ARG A 74 6.25 5.97 1.66
C ARG A 74 5.42 7.24 1.76
N ARG A 75 4.17 7.19 1.29
CA ARG A 75 3.25 8.32 1.39
C ARG A 75 2.83 8.60 2.81
N LEU A 76 2.63 7.56 3.62
CA LEU A 76 2.36 7.73 5.04
C LEU A 76 3.52 8.45 5.73
N ALA A 77 4.75 7.99 5.52
CA ALA A 77 5.94 8.62 6.10
C ALA A 77 6.18 10.06 5.60
N ALA A 78 5.68 10.42 4.42
CA ALA A 78 5.77 11.78 3.88
C ALA A 78 4.65 12.72 4.36
N ARG A 79 3.67 12.21 5.13
CA ARG A 79 2.59 13.01 5.74
C ARG A 79 2.96 13.56 7.13
N ASP A 80 4.08 13.09 7.70
CA ASP A 80 4.65 13.59 8.95
C ASP A 80 5.58 14.79 8.71
#